data_AF-A0A813ECY1-F1
#
_entry.id   AF-A0A813ECY1-F1
#
_cell.length_a   1.000
_cell.length_b   1.000
_cell.length_c   1.000
_cell.angle_alpha   90.00
_cell.angle_beta   90.00
_cell.angle_gamma   90.00
#
_symmetry.space_group_name_H-M   'P 1'
#
loop_
_entity.id
_entity.type
_entity.pdbx_description
1 polymer ?
#
loop_
_entity_poly.entity_id
_entity_poly.type
_entity_poly.pdbx_seq_one_letter_code
_entity_poly.pdbx_strand_id
1 'polypeptide(L)'
;MVLSTTQLRCVLTRTKTTGPGKRTLEVATFVSRKASLSGVDWVSIGYGLWSRPPFNFARGYFTVKATRDFSSCCRAPASNALMVAYDRVVLAHLKVVFKDSSEQWIQGGTDLMPESLVNLWSGHSARHQLPSMAAALRIEKERRDYLGRWGVDGGGGASNDYVLTSRQVVLSVQEEITRALCEGNPSYDEDELLEKIQTRLTESEGAHEARRFMKGFRVLIPSLAGPSLGQSFPMAQAAEEAAPSTEALVNTATRTIDPAKESPFWVSIAKRTRFRRLHVRHGCGVISWQVGLTESCWSVKEAKADAICKDCAKQIGGAATSSTGSSSTSGSSSSSEPGELEPANGVKFVLVDVD
;
A
#
# COMPACT_ATOMS: atom_id res chain seq x y z
N MET A 1 7.26 -9.30 13.89
CA MET A 1 6.52 -8.11 14.36
C MET A 1 6.07 -8.36 15.78
N VAL A 2 6.10 -7.35 16.64
CA VAL A 2 5.70 -7.47 18.05
C VAL A 2 4.74 -6.33 18.38
N LEU A 3 3.55 -6.66 18.85
CA LEU A 3 2.58 -5.72 19.40
C LEU A 3 2.80 -5.63 20.92
N SER A 4 2.83 -4.41 21.46
CA SER A 4 2.85 -4.15 22.91
C SER A 4 1.66 -3.29 23.32
N THR A 5 1.57 -2.98 24.62
CA THR A 5 0.56 -2.05 25.16
C THR A 5 0.59 -0.67 24.50
N THR A 6 1.74 -0.21 24.00
CA THR A 6 1.90 1.15 23.49
C THR A 6 2.11 1.24 21.97
N GLN A 7 2.58 0.17 21.32
CA GLN A 7 3.02 0.25 19.93
C GLN A 7 3.03 -1.10 19.20
N LEU A 8 3.07 -1.03 17.87
CA LEU A 8 3.58 -2.11 17.02
C LEU A 8 5.03 -1.83 16.66
N ARG A 9 5.90 -2.84 16.81
CA ARG A 9 7.30 -2.81 16.34
C ARG A 9 7.52 -3.86 15.26
N CYS A 10 8.16 -3.46 14.17
CA CYS A 10 8.65 -4.37 13.13
C CYS A 10 10.13 -4.10 12.83
N VAL A 11 10.90 -5.15 12.56
CA VAL A 11 12.30 -5.05 12.14
C VAL A 11 12.39 -5.46 10.68
N LEU A 12 12.90 -4.56 9.85
CA LEU A 12 13.12 -4.75 8.42
C LEU A 12 14.59 -5.13 8.21
N THR A 13 14.85 -6.34 7.75
CA THR A 13 16.21 -6.87 7.52
C THR A 13 16.61 -6.85 6.04
N ARG A 14 15.64 -6.68 5.13
CA ARG A 14 15.89 -6.60 3.69
C ARG A 14 14.98 -5.58 3.03
N THR A 15 15.56 -4.50 2.55
CA THR A 15 14.87 -3.43 1.81
C THR A 15 15.77 -2.92 0.68
N LYS A 16 15.39 -1.81 0.03
CA LYS A 16 16.28 -1.11 -0.93
C LYS A 16 17.56 -0.59 -0.25
N THR A 17 17.44 -0.14 1.00
CA THR A 17 18.52 0.56 1.75
C THR A 17 19.07 -0.27 2.92
N THR A 18 18.51 -1.46 3.17
CA THR A 18 18.83 -2.28 4.35
C THR A 18 19.08 -3.74 3.96
N GLY A 19 20.07 -4.37 4.61
CA GLY A 19 20.35 -5.80 4.48
C GLY A 19 21.81 -6.12 4.14
N PRO A 20 22.12 -7.39 3.81
CA PRO A 20 23.49 -7.82 3.53
C PRO A 20 24.14 -6.98 2.42
N GLY A 21 25.36 -6.50 2.67
CA GLY A 21 26.09 -5.62 1.74
C GLY A 21 25.61 -4.16 1.71
N LYS A 22 24.73 -3.75 2.62
CA LYS A 22 24.36 -2.34 2.86
C LYS A 22 24.95 -1.84 4.17
N ARG A 23 25.13 -0.52 4.30
CA ARG A 23 25.63 0.11 5.54
C ARG A 23 24.74 -0.22 6.74
N THR A 24 23.42 -0.13 6.54
CA THR A 24 22.43 -0.46 7.57
C THR A 24 21.95 -1.89 7.36
N LEU A 25 22.19 -2.78 8.33
CA LEU A 25 21.81 -4.20 8.22
C LEU A 25 20.33 -4.44 8.55
N GLU A 26 19.80 -3.72 9.53
CA GLU A 26 18.41 -3.81 9.94
C GLU A 26 17.86 -2.45 10.35
N VAL A 27 16.55 -2.30 10.21
CA VAL A 27 15.83 -1.07 10.55
C VAL A 27 14.59 -1.41 11.36
N ALA A 28 14.49 -0.84 12.56
CA ALA A 28 13.24 -0.88 13.33
C ALA A 28 12.25 0.18 12.84
N THR A 29 10.98 -0.21 12.78
CA THR A 29 9.80 0.62 12.47
C THR A 29 8.80 0.52 13.62
N PHE A 30 8.08 1.62 13.86
CA PHE A 30 7.20 1.78 15.02
C PHE A 30 5.89 2.43 14.61
N VAL A 31 4.78 1.96 15.17
CA VAL A 31 3.46 2.58 15.04
C VAL A 31 2.87 2.72 16.44
N SER A 32 2.54 3.94 16.87
CA SER A 32 1.88 4.21 18.14
C SER A 32 0.46 3.65 18.11
N ARG A 33 0.04 2.95 19.17
CA ARG A 33 -1.37 2.53 19.33
C ARG A 33 -2.29 3.72 19.58
N LYS A 34 -1.75 4.87 19.98
CA LYS A 34 -2.49 6.13 20.14
C LYS A 34 -2.73 6.86 18.82
N ALA A 35 -2.07 6.46 17.72
CA ALA A 35 -2.25 7.05 16.41
C ALA A 35 -3.55 6.57 15.74
N SER A 36 -4.68 6.79 16.42
CA SER A 36 -6.03 6.51 15.95
C SER A 36 -6.77 7.82 15.75
N LEU A 37 -7.56 7.93 14.68
CA LEU A 37 -8.45 9.07 14.41
C LEU A 37 -9.91 8.79 14.80
N SER A 38 -10.25 7.53 15.10
CA SER A 38 -11.61 7.10 15.46
C SER A 38 -11.76 6.61 16.90
N GLY A 39 -10.67 6.53 17.66
CA GLY A 39 -10.63 5.86 18.96
C GLY A 39 -10.51 4.34 18.87
N VAL A 40 -10.73 3.76 17.68
CA VAL A 40 -10.54 2.32 17.44
C VAL A 40 -9.04 2.00 17.39
N ASP A 41 -8.62 0.96 18.11
CA ASP A 41 -7.26 0.44 18.05
C ASP A 41 -7.04 -0.42 16.79
N TRP A 42 -6.95 0.27 15.65
CA TRP A 42 -6.75 -0.33 14.34
C TRP A 42 -5.42 -1.09 14.24
N VAL A 43 -4.43 -0.75 15.04
CA VAL A 43 -3.12 -1.41 15.06
C VAL A 43 -3.25 -2.82 15.63
N SER A 44 -3.96 -2.97 16.74
CA SER A 44 -4.27 -4.29 17.32
C SER A 44 -5.14 -5.13 16.38
N ILE A 45 -6.19 -4.54 15.81
CA ILE A 45 -7.06 -5.22 14.84
C ILE A 45 -6.24 -5.73 13.65
N GLY A 46 -5.42 -4.86 13.05
CA GLY A 46 -4.55 -5.22 11.92
C GLY A 46 -3.54 -6.30 12.27
N TYR A 47 -2.92 -6.23 13.46
CA TYR A 47 -2.03 -7.29 13.95
C TYR A 47 -2.76 -8.62 14.13
N GLY A 48 -4.00 -8.59 14.64
CA GLY A 48 -4.87 -9.75 14.76
C GLY A 48 -5.19 -10.40 13.42
N LEU A 49 -5.50 -9.60 12.38
CA LEU A 49 -5.70 -10.09 11.01
C LEU A 49 -4.45 -10.81 10.48
N TRP A 50 -3.26 -10.23 10.68
CA TRP A 50 -2.00 -10.84 10.26
C TRP A 50 -1.64 -12.12 11.00
N SER A 51 -2.14 -12.29 12.23
CA SER A 51 -1.85 -13.42 13.10
C SER A 51 -2.78 -14.62 12.89
N ARG A 52 -3.82 -14.48 12.05
CA ARG A 52 -4.78 -15.54 11.74
C ARG A 52 -4.53 -16.16 10.36
N PRO A 53 -4.89 -17.44 10.12
CA PRO A 53 -4.98 -17.97 8.78
C PRO A 53 -5.93 -17.11 7.92
N PRO A 54 -5.68 -16.95 6.61
CA PRO A 54 -4.58 -17.52 5.82
C PRO A 54 -3.26 -16.71 5.89
N PHE A 55 -3.21 -15.61 6.64
CA PHE A 55 -2.08 -14.67 6.65
C PHE A 55 -0.92 -15.09 7.56
N ASN A 56 -1.17 -15.96 8.54
CA ASN A 56 -0.17 -16.44 9.49
C ASN A 56 0.68 -17.60 8.92
N PHE A 57 1.58 -17.28 7.99
CA PHE A 57 2.61 -18.19 7.50
C PHE A 57 3.97 -17.48 7.43
N ALA A 58 5.03 -18.27 7.59
CA ALA A 58 6.41 -17.78 7.52
C ALA A 58 6.70 -17.18 6.13
N ARG A 59 7.20 -15.93 6.10
CA ARG A 59 7.54 -15.21 4.87
C ARG A 59 8.55 -14.09 5.12
N GLY A 60 9.30 -13.74 4.08
CA GLY A 60 10.26 -12.64 4.08
C GLY A 60 9.73 -11.32 3.48
N TYR A 61 8.43 -11.18 3.31
CA TYR A 61 7.78 -10.00 2.72
C TYR A 61 6.56 -9.58 3.54
N PHE A 62 6.30 -8.28 3.60
CA PHE A 62 5.23 -7.73 4.44
C PHE A 62 3.86 -8.02 3.82
N THR A 63 3.59 -7.52 2.61
CA THR A 63 2.28 -7.67 1.97
C THR A 63 2.19 -8.91 1.09
N VAL A 64 1.11 -9.66 1.26
CA VAL A 64 0.77 -10.86 0.49
C VAL A 64 -0.11 -10.49 -0.70
N LYS A 65 0.03 -11.24 -1.79
CA LYS A 65 -0.89 -11.16 -2.92
C LYS A 65 -2.25 -11.72 -2.50
N ALA A 66 -3.34 -10.99 -2.72
CA ALA A 66 -4.71 -11.46 -2.55
C ALA A 66 -5.10 -12.50 -3.63
N THR A 67 -6.09 -13.35 -3.31
CA THR A 67 -6.78 -14.15 -4.33
C THR A 67 -7.56 -13.23 -5.27
N ARG A 68 -7.95 -13.77 -6.43
CA ARG A 68 -8.63 -13.01 -7.50
C ARG A 68 -9.92 -12.34 -7.04
N ASP A 69 -10.63 -12.95 -6.10
CA ASP A 69 -11.90 -12.52 -5.51
C ASP A 69 -11.72 -11.73 -4.22
N PHE A 70 -10.48 -11.45 -3.79
CA PHE A 70 -10.16 -10.78 -2.53
C PHE A 70 -10.65 -11.49 -1.25
N SER A 71 -11.11 -12.74 -1.34
CA SER A 71 -11.60 -13.49 -0.18
C SER A 71 -10.47 -14.05 0.70
N SER A 72 -9.26 -14.17 0.15
CA SER A 72 -8.11 -14.82 0.80
C SER A 72 -6.79 -14.27 0.27
N CYS A 73 -5.67 -14.91 0.64
CA CYS A 73 -4.33 -14.56 0.15
C CYS A 73 -3.59 -15.76 -0.46
N CYS A 74 -2.78 -15.46 -1.46
CA CYS A 74 -1.77 -16.35 -2.00
C CYS A 74 -0.46 -16.23 -1.21
N ARG A 75 0.30 -17.32 -1.12
CA ARG A 75 1.66 -17.34 -0.53
C ARG A 75 2.70 -16.75 -1.50
N ALA A 76 2.45 -15.55 -1.99
CA ALA A 76 3.32 -14.80 -2.89
C ALA A 76 3.37 -13.32 -2.47
N PRO A 77 4.49 -12.61 -2.69
CA PRO A 77 4.58 -11.19 -2.40
C PRO A 77 3.68 -10.37 -3.35
N ALA A 78 3.08 -9.31 -2.82
CA ALA A 78 2.45 -8.28 -3.66
C ALA A 78 3.54 -7.41 -4.31
N SER A 79 3.45 -7.21 -5.63
CA SER A 79 4.32 -6.26 -6.34
C SER A 79 3.92 -4.81 -6.02
N ASN A 80 4.80 -3.84 -6.27
CA ASN A 80 4.46 -2.42 -6.09
C ASN A 80 3.21 -2.01 -6.90
N ALA A 81 3.03 -2.56 -8.11
CA ALA A 81 1.84 -2.29 -8.91
C ALA A 81 0.57 -2.86 -8.25
N LEU A 82 0.65 -4.07 -7.68
CA LEU A 82 -0.46 -4.66 -6.94
C LEU A 82 -0.77 -3.89 -5.65
N MET A 83 0.23 -3.38 -4.94
CA MET A 83 0.02 -2.55 -3.76
C MET A 83 -0.81 -1.30 -4.09
N VAL A 84 -0.45 -0.59 -5.17
CA VAL A 84 -1.22 0.57 -5.64
C VAL A 84 -2.65 0.16 -6.01
N ALA A 85 -2.82 -1.01 -6.63
CA ALA A 85 -4.15 -1.52 -6.96
C ALA A 85 -4.97 -1.84 -5.69
N TYR A 86 -4.36 -2.39 -4.64
CA TYR A 86 -5.02 -2.67 -3.37
C TYR A 86 -5.46 -1.39 -2.67
N ASP A 87 -4.58 -0.38 -2.56
CA ASP A 87 -4.94 0.91 -1.98
C ASP A 87 -6.17 1.51 -2.67
N ARG A 88 -6.18 1.43 -4.00
CA ARG A 88 -7.28 1.92 -4.84
C ARG A 88 -8.58 1.13 -4.65
N VAL A 89 -8.51 -0.19 -4.56
CA VAL A 89 -9.68 -1.05 -4.27
C VAL A 89 -10.24 -0.70 -2.90
N VAL A 90 -9.39 -0.55 -1.89
CA VAL A 90 -9.84 -0.13 -0.55
C VAL A 90 -10.54 1.21 -0.62
N LEU A 91 -9.90 2.24 -1.20
CA LEU A 91 -10.50 3.58 -1.32
C LEU A 91 -11.84 3.59 -2.06
N ALA A 92 -12.01 2.76 -3.09
CA ALA A 92 -13.26 2.65 -3.84
C ALA A 92 -14.41 2.00 -3.05
N HIS A 93 -14.10 1.23 -2.01
CA HIS A 93 -15.12 0.58 -1.15
C HIS A 93 -15.36 1.34 0.15
N LEU A 94 -14.56 2.36 0.47
CA LEU A 94 -14.77 3.18 1.65
C LEU A 94 -16.05 3.99 1.49
N LYS A 95 -16.79 4.08 2.58
CA LYS A 95 -17.98 4.93 2.70
C LYS A 95 -17.63 6.22 3.42
N VAL A 96 -18.43 7.26 3.20
CA VAL A 96 -18.36 8.48 3.99
C VAL A 96 -18.61 8.14 5.46
N VAL A 97 -17.78 8.69 6.34
CA VAL A 97 -17.95 8.59 7.80
C VAL A 97 -18.36 9.94 8.37
N PHE A 98 -19.16 9.93 9.42
CA PHE A 98 -19.57 11.13 10.15
C PHE A 98 -19.84 10.79 11.61
N LYS A 99 -19.99 11.83 12.44
CA LYS A 99 -20.39 11.64 13.84
C LYS A 99 -21.91 11.67 13.97
N ASP A 100 -22.46 10.76 14.75
CA ASP A 100 -23.87 10.81 15.15
C ASP A 100 -24.11 11.85 16.27
N SER A 101 -25.35 11.96 16.74
CA SER A 101 -25.72 12.85 17.85
C SER A 101 -25.03 12.52 19.18
N SER A 102 -24.40 11.36 19.29
CA SER A 102 -23.66 10.89 20.46
C SER A 102 -22.14 11.04 20.27
N GLU A 103 -21.71 11.81 19.27
CA GLU A 103 -20.32 12.06 18.91
C GLU A 103 -19.55 10.77 18.53
N GLN A 104 -20.25 9.70 18.17
CA GLN A 104 -19.64 8.44 17.74
C GLN A 104 -19.47 8.39 16.23
N TRP A 105 -18.32 7.88 15.77
CA TRP A 105 -18.08 7.66 14.36
C TRP A 105 -18.97 6.56 13.80
N ILE A 106 -19.77 6.91 12.79
CA ILE A 106 -20.62 5.96 12.07
C ILE A 106 -20.33 6.00 10.57
N GLN A 107 -20.50 4.83 9.95
CA GLN A 107 -20.33 4.66 8.52
C GLN A 107 -21.65 4.96 7.80
N GLY A 108 -21.62 5.88 6.84
CA GLY A 108 -22.76 6.20 5.98
C GLY A 108 -22.99 5.19 4.85
N GLY A 109 -24.06 5.40 4.09
CA GLY A 109 -24.39 4.57 2.91
C GLY A 109 -23.69 4.99 1.62
N THR A 110 -23.22 6.24 1.55
CA THR A 110 -22.61 6.83 0.34
C THR A 110 -21.13 6.47 0.24
N ASP A 111 -20.66 6.15 -0.96
CA ASP A 111 -19.24 5.95 -1.23
C ASP A 111 -18.45 7.23 -0.96
N LEU A 112 -17.25 7.09 -0.38
CA LEU A 112 -16.38 8.22 -0.05
C LEU A 112 -15.96 8.99 -1.30
N MET A 113 -15.73 8.29 -2.41
CA MET A 113 -15.29 8.88 -3.67
C MET A 113 -15.82 8.10 -4.87
N PRO A 114 -16.01 8.77 -6.03
CA PRO A 114 -16.35 8.07 -7.26
C PRO A 114 -15.14 7.32 -7.79
N GLU A 115 -15.40 6.28 -8.59
CA GLU A 115 -14.37 5.43 -9.19
C GLU A 115 -13.36 6.22 -10.06
N SER A 116 -13.82 7.31 -10.68
CA SER A 116 -12.99 8.21 -11.49
C SER A 116 -11.86 8.87 -10.70
N LEU A 117 -12.05 9.09 -9.39
CA LEU A 117 -11.08 9.75 -8.52
C LEU A 117 -10.01 8.79 -7.99
N VAL A 118 -10.25 7.48 -8.03
CA VAL A 118 -9.35 6.45 -7.48
C VAL A 118 -7.94 6.55 -8.07
N ASN A 119 -7.82 7.01 -9.33
CA ASN A 119 -6.53 7.20 -10.00
C ASN A 119 -5.73 8.42 -9.52
N LEU A 120 -6.32 9.31 -8.71
CA LEU A 120 -5.63 10.43 -8.08
C LEU A 120 -4.57 9.94 -7.08
N TRP A 121 -4.82 8.81 -6.42
CA TRP A 121 -3.87 8.19 -5.50
C TRP A 121 -2.87 7.32 -6.24
N SER A 122 -1.61 7.48 -5.83
CA SER A 122 -0.45 6.70 -6.25
C SER A 122 0.13 5.98 -5.03
N GLY A 123 1.04 5.03 -5.26
CA GLY A 123 1.75 4.36 -4.15
C GLY A 123 2.58 5.30 -3.27
N HIS A 124 2.91 6.50 -3.76
CA HIS A 124 3.60 7.52 -2.97
C HIS A 124 2.63 8.45 -2.21
N SER A 125 1.34 8.41 -2.52
CA SER A 125 0.33 9.26 -1.88
C SER A 125 0.23 8.97 -0.39
N ALA A 126 0.22 7.70 0.05
CA ALA A 126 0.24 7.38 1.48
C ALA A 126 1.56 7.79 2.17
N ARG A 127 2.68 7.75 1.45
CA ARG A 127 4.02 7.98 2.01
C ARG A 127 4.30 9.45 2.34
N HIS A 128 3.79 10.39 1.54
CA HIS A 128 4.09 11.81 1.71
C HIS A 128 3.20 12.52 2.75
N GLN A 129 2.02 11.98 3.07
CA GLN A 129 1.04 12.65 3.93
C GLN A 129 1.58 12.96 5.33
N LEU A 130 2.16 11.96 5.99
CA LEU A 130 2.64 12.11 7.37
C LEU A 130 3.81 13.12 7.48
N PRO A 131 4.84 13.08 6.62
CA PRO A 131 5.87 14.14 6.57
C PRO A 131 5.32 15.54 6.23
N SER A 132 4.33 15.65 5.34
CA SER A 132 3.71 16.94 5.01
C SER A 132 2.95 17.52 6.20
N MET A 133 2.15 16.72 6.91
CA MET A 133 1.47 17.13 8.13
C MET A 133 2.47 17.53 9.21
N ALA A 134 3.53 16.74 9.42
CA ALA A 134 4.59 17.06 10.37
C ALA A 134 5.23 18.43 10.06
N ALA A 135 5.49 18.71 8.78
CA ALA A 135 6.03 20.00 8.35
C ALA A 135 5.07 21.17 8.60
N ALA A 136 3.78 21.00 8.26
CA ALA A 136 2.74 22.01 8.50
C ALA A 136 2.59 22.33 9.99
N LEU A 137 2.71 21.30 10.84
CA LEU A 137 2.67 21.40 12.31
C LEU A 137 4.00 21.85 12.94
N ARG A 138 4.97 22.29 12.12
CA ARG A 138 6.28 22.81 12.55
C ARG A 138 7.12 21.80 13.35
N ILE A 139 6.90 20.50 13.13
CA ILE A 139 7.79 19.46 13.64
C ILE A 139 9.11 19.56 12.89
N GLU A 140 10.20 19.69 13.66
CA GLU A 140 11.57 19.84 13.18
C GLU A 140 11.94 18.75 12.17
N LYS A 141 12.78 19.12 11.20
CA LYS A 141 13.18 18.23 10.10
C LYS A 141 13.87 16.98 10.65
N GLU A 142 14.71 17.16 11.64
CA GLU A 142 15.50 16.14 12.31
C GLU A 142 14.59 15.07 12.94
N ARG A 143 13.45 15.49 13.52
CA ARG A 143 12.47 14.59 14.14
C ARG A 143 11.61 13.88 13.09
N ARG A 144 11.07 14.61 12.10
CA ARG A 144 10.21 14.01 11.06
C ARG A 144 10.97 13.09 10.11
N ASP A 145 12.27 13.29 9.90
CA ASP A 145 13.11 12.40 9.09
C ASP A 145 13.17 10.97 9.66
N TYR A 146 12.87 10.77 10.96
CA TYR A 146 12.73 9.44 11.57
C TYR A 146 11.51 8.66 11.05
N LEU A 147 10.43 9.33 10.61
CA LEU A 147 9.21 8.66 10.15
C LEU A 147 9.45 7.77 8.93
N GLY A 148 10.29 8.23 8.01
CA GLY A 148 10.63 7.52 6.78
C GLY A 148 12.08 7.08 6.68
N ARG A 149 12.89 7.38 7.71
CA ARG A 149 14.37 7.28 7.71
C ARG A 149 15.01 7.94 6.49
N TRP A 150 14.58 9.16 6.18
CA TRP A 150 15.06 9.93 5.02
C TRP A 150 16.51 10.40 5.18
N GLY A 151 17.08 10.30 6.38
CA GLY A 151 18.47 10.66 6.68
C GLY A 151 19.52 9.59 6.37
N VAL A 152 19.16 8.38 5.92
CA VAL A 152 20.15 7.30 5.71
C VAL A 152 21.08 7.59 4.51
N ASP A 153 20.57 8.23 3.45
CA ASP A 153 21.33 8.40 2.20
C ASP A 153 22.02 9.77 2.05
N GLY A 154 21.68 10.77 2.88
CA GLY A 154 22.13 12.15 2.73
C GLY A 154 23.07 12.64 3.83
N GLY A 155 24.29 12.10 3.92
CA GLY A 155 25.42 12.65 4.70
C GLY A 155 25.30 12.71 6.24
N GLY A 156 24.09 12.79 6.81
CA GLY A 156 23.81 12.85 8.25
C GLY A 156 23.36 11.52 8.87
N GLY A 157 23.40 10.42 8.11
CA GLY A 157 22.91 9.10 8.56
C GLY A 157 23.77 8.41 9.61
N ALA A 158 25.06 8.77 9.71
CA ALA A 158 25.99 8.11 10.62
C ALA A 158 25.72 8.38 12.11
N SER A 159 25.17 9.55 12.47
CA SER A 159 24.82 9.86 13.86
C SER A 159 23.50 9.22 14.29
N ASN A 160 22.52 9.13 13.38
CA ASN A 160 21.22 8.48 13.64
C ASN A 160 21.35 6.96 13.84
N ASP A 161 22.42 6.33 13.36
CA ASP A 161 22.71 4.91 13.59
C ASP A 161 23.00 4.61 15.08
N TYR A 162 23.41 5.61 15.87
CA TYR A 162 23.65 5.50 17.33
C TYR A 162 22.44 5.90 18.19
N VAL A 163 21.37 6.44 17.61
CA VAL A 163 20.23 6.95 18.38
C VAL A 163 19.32 5.80 18.81
N LEU A 164 19.56 5.30 20.02
CA LEU A 164 18.76 4.27 20.69
C LEU A 164 17.31 4.72 20.97
N THR A 165 17.05 6.03 20.94
CA THR A 165 15.74 6.65 21.21
C THR A 165 14.88 6.86 19.95
N SER A 166 15.28 6.31 18.79
CA SER A 166 14.51 6.41 17.53
C SER A 166 13.03 6.03 17.68
N ARG A 167 12.75 5.04 18.54
CA ARG A 167 11.38 4.68 18.96
C ARG A 167 10.61 5.87 19.52
N GLN A 168 11.17 6.55 20.53
CA GLN A 168 10.50 7.66 21.21
C GLN A 168 10.20 8.79 20.24
N VAL A 169 11.16 9.14 19.37
CA VAL A 169 11.00 10.18 18.36
C VAL A 169 9.86 9.83 17.39
N VAL A 170 9.84 8.62 16.82
CA VAL A 170 8.79 8.19 15.88
C VAL A 170 7.40 8.23 16.53
N LEU A 171 7.27 7.69 17.75
CA LEU A 171 5.98 7.68 18.45
C LEU A 171 5.52 9.09 18.79
N SER A 172 6.41 9.95 19.31
CA SER A 172 6.10 11.34 19.66
C SER A 172 5.61 12.13 18.45
N VAL A 173 6.26 12.00 17.28
CA VAL A 173 5.82 12.67 16.05
C VAL A 173 4.42 12.18 15.62
N GLN A 174 4.16 10.86 15.67
CA GLN A 174 2.83 10.32 15.35
C GLN A 174 1.75 10.83 16.30
N GLU A 175 2.05 10.90 17.60
CA GLU A 175 1.13 11.35 18.64
C GLU A 175 0.88 12.86 18.57
N GLU A 176 1.88 13.69 18.28
CA GLU A 176 1.72 15.13 18.05
C GLU A 176 0.82 15.44 16.86
N ILE A 177 1.02 14.74 15.73
CA ILE A 177 0.16 14.89 14.56
C ILE A 177 -1.28 14.45 14.88
N THR A 178 -1.44 13.32 15.56
CA THR A 178 -2.78 12.82 15.92
C THR A 178 -3.48 13.80 16.87
N ARG A 179 -2.77 14.32 17.88
CA ARG A 179 -3.29 15.32 18.82
C ARG A 179 -3.74 16.59 18.10
N ALA A 180 -2.92 17.11 17.18
CA ALA A 180 -3.25 18.28 16.38
C ALA A 180 -4.56 18.08 15.59
N LEU A 181 -4.73 16.92 14.96
CA LEU A 181 -5.97 16.58 14.24
C LEU A 181 -7.17 16.43 15.18
N CYS A 182 -7.00 15.84 16.36
CA CYS A 182 -8.07 15.64 17.34
C CYS A 182 -8.55 16.97 17.96
N GLU A 183 -7.61 17.79 18.43
CA GLU A 183 -7.86 18.94 19.29
C GLU A 183 -7.83 20.28 18.54
N GLY A 184 -7.21 20.32 17.35
CA GLY A 184 -7.07 21.52 16.53
C GLY A 184 -5.92 22.43 16.94
N ASN A 185 -5.12 22.05 17.93
CA ASN A 185 -3.99 22.84 18.42
C ASN A 185 -2.72 21.98 18.59
N PRO A 186 -1.62 22.25 17.85
CA PRO A 186 -1.52 23.22 16.75
C PRO A 186 -2.47 22.89 15.59
N SER A 187 -2.92 23.91 14.87
CA SER A 187 -3.90 23.76 13.78
C SER A 187 -3.25 23.20 12.52
N TYR A 188 -3.94 22.27 11.86
CA TYR A 188 -3.62 21.77 10.52
C TYR A 188 -4.75 22.13 9.56
N ASP A 189 -4.38 22.56 8.36
CA ASP A 189 -5.31 22.94 7.30
C ASP A 189 -5.13 22.00 6.09
N GLU A 190 -6.25 21.52 5.56
CA GLU A 190 -6.33 20.59 4.43
C GLU A 190 -6.78 21.27 3.13
N ASP A 191 -7.02 22.59 3.13
CA ASP A 191 -7.68 23.28 2.01
C ASP A 191 -6.92 23.12 0.68
N GLU A 192 -5.58 23.17 0.65
CA GLU A 192 -4.81 22.94 -0.59
C GLU A 192 -5.07 21.54 -1.19
N LEU A 193 -5.17 20.51 -0.34
CA LEU A 193 -5.47 19.15 -0.77
C LEU A 193 -6.92 19.03 -1.25
N LEU A 194 -7.86 19.65 -0.52
CA LEU A 194 -9.28 19.64 -0.84
C LEU A 194 -9.59 20.39 -2.13
N GLU A 195 -8.94 21.53 -2.40
CA GLU A 195 -9.06 22.28 -3.65
C GLU A 195 -8.58 21.46 -4.85
N LYS A 196 -7.47 20.73 -4.68
CA LYS A 196 -6.96 19.83 -5.71
C LYS A 196 -7.93 18.69 -6.00
N ILE A 197 -8.52 18.08 -4.96
CA ILE A 197 -9.55 17.04 -5.12
C ILE A 197 -10.78 17.62 -5.82
N GLN A 198 -11.27 18.79 -5.40
CA GLN A 198 -12.44 19.45 -5.97
C GLN A 198 -12.25 19.79 -7.45
N THR A 199 -11.09 20.30 -7.83
CA THR A 199 -10.76 20.62 -9.23
C THR A 199 -10.86 19.35 -10.08
N ARG A 200 -10.25 18.26 -9.62
CA ARG A 200 -10.25 16.97 -10.34
C ARG A 200 -11.64 16.36 -10.45
N LEU A 201 -12.43 16.43 -9.39
CA LEU A 201 -13.84 15.98 -9.42
C LEU A 201 -14.68 16.82 -10.37
N THR A 202 -14.46 18.14 -10.41
CA THR A 202 -15.20 19.04 -11.30
C THR A 202 -14.88 18.74 -12.75
N GLU A 203 -13.62 18.46 -13.08
CA GLU A 203 -13.18 18.05 -14.42
C GLU A 203 -13.74 16.69 -14.85
N SER A 204 -13.91 15.73 -13.93
CA SER A 204 -14.32 14.37 -14.26
C SER A 204 -15.82 14.11 -14.16
N GLU A 205 -16.49 14.66 -13.14
CA GLU A 205 -17.90 14.39 -12.80
C GLU A 205 -18.81 15.63 -12.94
N GLY A 206 -18.22 16.82 -13.13
CA GLY A 206 -18.95 18.08 -13.16
C GLY A 206 -19.14 18.73 -11.79
N ALA A 207 -19.45 20.03 -11.79
CA ALA A 207 -19.46 20.86 -10.58
C ALA A 207 -20.48 20.44 -9.52
N HIS A 208 -21.64 19.91 -9.93
CA HIS A 208 -22.69 19.44 -9.01
C HIS A 208 -22.22 18.22 -8.21
N GLU A 209 -21.74 17.18 -8.89
CA GLU A 209 -21.25 15.97 -8.22
C GLU A 209 -19.98 16.23 -7.42
N ALA A 210 -19.08 17.07 -7.91
CA ALA A 210 -17.91 17.50 -7.14
C ALA A 210 -18.33 18.11 -5.80
N ARG A 211 -19.29 19.04 -5.78
CA ARG A 211 -19.81 19.64 -4.53
C ARG A 211 -20.41 18.61 -3.59
N ARG A 212 -21.09 17.60 -4.13
CA ARG A 212 -21.68 16.49 -3.34
C ARG A 212 -20.59 15.67 -2.65
N PHE A 213 -19.57 15.21 -3.39
CA PHE A 213 -18.48 14.42 -2.84
C PHE A 213 -17.61 15.21 -1.86
N MET A 214 -17.36 16.51 -2.12
CA MET A 214 -16.57 17.37 -1.23
C MET A 214 -17.12 17.44 0.21
N LYS A 215 -18.43 17.24 0.41
CA LYS A 215 -19.01 17.15 1.77
C LYS A 215 -18.46 15.96 2.56
N GLY A 216 -18.17 14.84 1.89
CA GLY A 216 -17.63 13.64 2.53
C GLY A 216 -16.14 13.73 2.87
N PHE A 217 -15.40 14.65 2.22
CA PHE A 217 -13.97 14.87 2.49
C PHE A 217 -13.73 15.87 3.63
N ARG A 218 -14.68 16.75 3.95
CA ARG A 218 -14.55 17.74 5.03
C ARG A 218 -14.89 17.10 6.38
N VAL A 219 -13.90 16.44 6.97
CA VAL A 219 -14.02 15.74 8.26
C VAL A 219 -13.57 16.62 9.43
N LEU A 220 -12.61 17.52 9.21
CA LEU A 220 -12.21 18.51 10.21
C LEU A 220 -13.27 19.62 10.33
N ILE A 221 -13.76 19.84 11.54
CA ILE A 221 -14.78 20.83 11.87
C ILE A 221 -14.06 22.11 12.33
N PRO A 222 -14.41 23.28 11.78
CA PRO A 222 -13.87 24.55 12.27
C PRO A 222 -14.18 24.76 13.76
N SER A 223 -13.16 25.11 14.54
CA SER A 223 -13.29 25.45 15.95
C SER A 223 -12.45 26.69 16.29
N LEU A 224 -12.63 27.25 17.49
CA LEU A 224 -11.81 28.37 17.98
C LEU A 224 -10.31 28.03 18.06
N ALA A 225 -9.97 26.77 18.30
CA ALA A 225 -8.58 26.32 18.36
C ALA A 225 -7.95 26.12 16.97
N GLY A 226 -8.79 25.93 15.94
CA GLY A 226 -8.41 25.49 14.60
C GLY A 226 -9.33 24.37 14.11
N PRO A 227 -9.30 23.98 12.82
CA PRO A 227 -10.02 22.81 12.33
C PRO A 227 -9.58 21.54 13.06
N SER A 228 -10.53 20.74 13.52
CA SER A 228 -10.24 19.52 14.28
C SER A 228 -11.33 18.47 14.18
N LEU A 229 -11.06 17.27 14.67
CA LEU A 229 -12.09 16.23 14.82
C LEU A 229 -13.00 16.48 16.02
N GLY A 230 -12.72 17.49 16.86
CA GLY A 230 -13.48 17.82 18.06
C GLY A 230 -13.42 16.70 19.10
N GLN A 231 -12.24 16.12 19.34
CA GLN A 231 -12.04 15.00 20.27
C GLN A 231 -10.80 15.24 21.13
N SER A 232 -10.77 14.66 22.34
CA SER A 232 -9.59 14.71 23.19
C SER A 232 -8.59 13.62 22.81
N PHE A 233 -7.30 13.93 22.86
CA PHE A 233 -6.24 12.95 22.68
C PHE A 233 -5.70 12.47 24.05
N PRO A 234 -5.38 11.18 24.23
CA PRO A 234 -5.52 10.07 23.29
C PRO A 234 -6.93 9.49 23.25
N MET A 235 -7.40 9.13 22.04
CA MET A 235 -8.73 8.53 21.86
C MET A 235 -8.73 7.02 22.07
N ALA A 236 -7.72 6.33 21.54
CA ALA A 236 -7.53 4.91 21.78
C ALA A 236 -6.91 4.72 23.17
N GLN A 237 -7.68 4.17 24.10
CA GLN A 237 -7.11 3.65 25.34
C GLN A 237 -6.31 2.40 25.01
N ALA A 238 -5.09 2.29 25.54
CA ALA A 238 -4.34 1.05 25.45
C ALA A 238 -5.17 -0.04 26.12
N ALA A 239 -5.67 -1.00 25.34
CA ALA A 239 -6.36 -2.14 25.94
C ALA A 239 -5.42 -2.79 26.97
N GLU A 240 -5.89 -2.94 28.21
CA GLU A 240 -5.41 -4.02 29.09
C GLU A 240 -5.45 -5.31 28.28
N GLU A 241 -4.54 -6.26 28.53
CA GLU A 241 -4.42 -7.52 27.77
C GLU A 241 -5.76 -8.28 27.72
N ALA A 242 -6.63 -7.92 26.79
CA ALA A 242 -7.90 -8.54 26.55
C ALA A 242 -7.71 -9.54 25.42
N ALA A 243 -8.06 -10.79 25.70
CA ALA A 243 -8.14 -11.85 24.72
C ALA A 243 -8.95 -11.39 23.49
N PRO A 244 -8.56 -11.82 22.28
CA PRO A 244 -9.12 -11.28 21.04
C PRO A 244 -10.62 -11.57 20.96
N SER A 245 -11.46 -10.56 21.20
CA SER A 245 -12.88 -10.61 20.87
C SER A 245 -13.05 -10.72 19.36
N THR A 246 -13.94 -11.61 18.95
CA THR A 246 -14.20 -11.97 17.57
C THR A 246 -15.59 -11.50 17.20
N GLU A 247 -15.75 -10.23 16.84
CA GLU A 247 -16.94 -9.65 16.22
C GLU A 247 -16.55 -8.18 15.89
N ALA A 248 -16.68 -7.61 14.70
CA ALA A 248 -17.51 -7.91 13.55
C ALA A 248 -16.70 -7.74 12.24
N LEU A 249 -16.83 -8.69 11.32
CA LEU A 249 -16.45 -8.49 9.92
C LEU A 249 -17.63 -7.82 9.21
N VAL A 250 -17.36 -6.66 8.63
CA VAL A 250 -18.30 -5.93 7.78
C VAL A 250 -18.63 -6.80 6.56
N ASN A 251 -19.91 -7.18 6.42
CA ASN A 251 -20.43 -7.82 5.22
C ASN A 251 -20.41 -6.82 4.07
N THR A 252 -19.35 -6.84 3.25
CA THR A 252 -19.32 -6.11 1.99
C THR A 252 -20.03 -6.95 0.93
N ALA A 253 -21.17 -6.46 0.43
CA ALA A 253 -21.94 -7.11 -0.61
C ALA A 253 -21.08 -7.37 -1.86
N THR A 254 -20.92 -8.64 -2.23
CA THR A 254 -20.27 -9.06 -3.47
C THR A 254 -21.15 -8.66 -4.66
N ARG A 255 -20.64 -7.81 -5.55
CA ARG A 255 -21.24 -7.64 -6.88
C ARG A 255 -21.08 -8.96 -7.64
N THR A 256 -22.17 -9.68 -7.86
CA THR A 256 -22.22 -10.83 -8.77
C THR A 256 -22.12 -10.33 -10.21
N ILE A 257 -20.94 -10.45 -10.81
CA ILE A 257 -20.71 -10.17 -12.24
C ILE A 257 -20.86 -11.50 -12.98
N ASP A 258 -21.80 -11.56 -13.93
CA ASP A 258 -22.05 -12.72 -14.79
C ASP A 258 -20.85 -12.96 -15.74
N PRO A 259 -20.09 -14.06 -15.58
CA PRO A 259 -18.90 -14.32 -16.38
C PRO A 259 -19.19 -14.64 -17.86
N ALA A 260 -20.46 -14.90 -18.23
CA ALA A 260 -20.83 -15.31 -19.59
C ALA A 260 -20.87 -14.16 -20.61
N LYS A 261 -20.71 -12.90 -20.20
CA LYS A 261 -20.81 -11.71 -21.08
C LYS A 261 -19.53 -10.89 -21.23
N GLU A 262 -18.42 -11.29 -20.62
CA GLU A 262 -17.17 -10.53 -20.69
C GLU A 262 -16.15 -11.11 -21.68
N SER A 263 -15.49 -10.22 -22.41
CA SER A 263 -14.42 -10.59 -23.33
C SER A 263 -13.19 -11.10 -22.55
N PRO A 264 -12.55 -12.22 -22.95
CA PRO A 264 -11.41 -12.81 -22.24
C PRO A 264 -10.15 -11.91 -22.22
N PHE A 265 -10.08 -10.90 -23.08
CA PHE A 265 -8.98 -9.94 -23.12
C PHE A 265 -9.50 -8.50 -23.12
N TRP A 266 -8.60 -7.56 -22.85
CA TRP A 266 -8.85 -6.13 -23.00
C TRP A 266 -7.56 -5.36 -23.29
N VAL A 267 -7.69 -4.19 -23.91
CA VAL A 267 -6.58 -3.32 -24.29
C VAL A 267 -6.62 -2.04 -23.48
N SER A 268 -5.51 -1.69 -22.83
CA SER A 268 -5.30 -0.37 -22.23
C SER A 268 -4.70 0.58 -23.24
N ILE A 269 -5.20 1.82 -23.35
CA ILE A 269 -4.72 2.81 -24.31
C ILE A 269 -4.19 4.04 -23.55
N ALA A 270 -2.90 4.35 -23.71
CA ALA A 270 -2.29 5.51 -23.08
C ALA A 270 -2.82 6.82 -23.70
N LYS A 271 -3.38 7.72 -22.88
CA LYS A 271 -4.02 8.96 -23.36
C LYS A 271 -3.10 9.84 -24.24
N ARG A 272 -1.83 9.99 -23.85
CA ARG A 272 -0.87 10.89 -24.53
C ARG A 272 -0.19 10.27 -25.74
N THR A 273 0.20 9.00 -25.65
CA THR A 273 1.00 8.33 -26.69
C THR A 273 0.17 7.42 -27.58
N ARG A 274 -1.12 7.21 -27.25
CA ARG A 274 -2.03 6.24 -27.86
C ARG A 274 -1.53 4.80 -27.84
N PHE A 275 -0.48 4.51 -27.07
CA PHE A 275 0.12 3.19 -26.95
C PHE A 275 -0.88 2.18 -26.39
N ARG A 276 -1.11 1.08 -27.12
CA ARG A 276 -2.10 0.04 -26.88
C ARG A 276 -1.41 -1.18 -26.28
N ARG A 277 -1.79 -1.56 -25.06
CA ARG A 277 -1.23 -2.74 -24.37
C ARG A 277 -2.32 -3.77 -24.08
N LEU A 278 -2.11 -5.02 -24.50
CA LEU A 278 -3.03 -6.14 -24.31
C LEU A 278 -2.88 -6.76 -22.93
N HIS A 279 -4.02 -7.07 -22.30
CA HIS A 279 -4.13 -7.73 -21.01
C HIS A 279 -5.12 -8.89 -21.07
N VAL A 280 -4.85 -9.94 -20.29
CA VAL A 280 -5.80 -11.02 -20.02
C VAL A 280 -6.81 -10.51 -18.99
N ARG A 281 -8.10 -10.58 -19.33
CA ARG A 281 -9.15 -10.22 -18.38
C ARG A 281 -9.14 -11.25 -17.26
N HIS A 282 -9.10 -10.76 -16.03
CA HIS A 282 -9.04 -11.56 -14.81
C HIS A 282 -7.77 -12.39 -14.53
N GLY A 283 -6.70 -12.17 -15.28
CA GLY A 283 -5.38 -12.75 -15.03
C GLY A 283 -4.25 -11.71 -14.90
N CYS A 284 -4.50 -10.48 -15.35
CA CYS A 284 -3.57 -9.38 -15.22
C CYS A 284 -3.68 -8.67 -13.86
N GLY A 285 -2.55 -8.26 -13.29
CA GLY A 285 -2.52 -7.33 -12.14
C GLY A 285 -2.85 -5.88 -12.50
N VAL A 286 -2.97 -5.59 -13.80
CA VAL A 286 -3.51 -4.32 -14.30
C VAL A 286 -5.03 -4.47 -14.40
N ILE A 287 -5.74 -3.49 -13.85
CA ILE A 287 -7.19 -3.50 -13.73
C ILE A 287 -7.78 -2.56 -14.78
N SER A 288 -8.81 -3.02 -15.51
CA SER A 288 -9.34 -2.32 -16.70
C SER A 288 -9.89 -0.94 -16.41
N TRP A 289 -10.69 -0.79 -15.35
CA TRP A 289 -11.23 0.50 -14.94
C TRP A 289 -10.17 1.47 -14.37
N GLN A 290 -8.96 0.98 -14.06
CA GLN A 290 -7.84 1.82 -13.60
C GLN A 290 -7.03 2.44 -14.75
N VAL A 291 -7.29 2.04 -16.00
CA VAL A 291 -6.65 2.63 -17.17
C VAL A 291 -7.64 3.57 -17.85
N GLY A 292 -7.26 4.84 -18.00
CA GLY A 292 -8.17 5.89 -18.44
C GLY A 292 -8.79 5.75 -19.84
N LEU A 293 -8.40 4.78 -20.66
CA LEU A 293 -9.11 4.38 -21.88
C LEU A 293 -8.89 2.88 -22.11
N THR A 294 -9.98 2.13 -22.32
CA THR A 294 -9.92 0.68 -22.56
C THR A 294 -10.84 0.23 -23.70
N GLU A 295 -10.45 -0.88 -24.34
CA GLU A 295 -11.25 -1.56 -25.35
C GLU A 295 -11.33 -3.06 -25.01
N SER A 296 -12.53 -3.66 -25.09
CA SER A 296 -12.75 -5.09 -24.91
C SER A 296 -12.34 -5.86 -26.17
N CYS A 297 -11.70 -7.02 -26.02
CA CYS A 297 -11.32 -7.86 -27.16
C CYS A 297 -11.49 -9.36 -26.87
N TRP A 298 -11.98 -10.09 -27.86
CA TRP A 298 -12.33 -11.51 -27.72
C TRP A 298 -11.19 -12.44 -28.14
N SER A 299 -10.27 -11.96 -28.97
CA SER A 299 -9.05 -12.69 -29.33
C SER A 299 -7.81 -11.80 -29.33
N VAL A 300 -6.64 -12.43 -29.17
CA VAL A 300 -5.33 -11.75 -29.24
C VAL A 300 -5.10 -11.12 -30.63
N LYS A 301 -5.61 -11.76 -31.69
CA LYS A 301 -5.47 -11.27 -33.08
C LYS A 301 -6.32 -10.02 -33.34
N GLU A 302 -7.51 -9.94 -32.73
CA GLU A 302 -8.42 -8.78 -32.86
C GLU A 302 -7.95 -7.55 -32.08
N ALA A 303 -7.09 -7.73 -31.06
CA ALA A 303 -6.74 -6.67 -30.12
C ALA A 303 -6.00 -5.46 -30.73
N LYS A 304 -5.34 -5.64 -31.89
CA LYS A 304 -4.50 -4.62 -32.54
C LYS A 304 -3.62 -3.86 -31.51
N ALA A 305 -2.95 -4.61 -30.64
CA ALA A 305 -2.15 -4.05 -29.56
C ALA A 305 -0.69 -3.88 -29.99
N ASP A 306 -0.06 -2.78 -29.57
CA ASP A 306 1.36 -2.50 -29.85
C ASP A 306 2.28 -3.40 -29.03
N ALA A 307 1.83 -3.83 -27.85
CA ALA A 307 2.55 -4.80 -27.02
C ALA A 307 1.62 -5.59 -26.10
N ILE A 308 2.07 -6.77 -25.68
CA ILE A 308 1.42 -7.57 -24.63
C ILE A 308 1.99 -7.16 -23.27
N CYS A 309 1.15 -7.11 -22.23
CA CYS A 309 1.61 -6.96 -20.85
C CYS A 309 2.56 -8.11 -20.48
N LYS A 310 3.69 -7.81 -19.82
CA LYS A 310 4.73 -8.81 -19.50
C LYS A 310 4.19 -9.97 -18.65
N ASP A 311 3.27 -9.67 -17.74
CA ASP A 311 2.62 -10.70 -16.90
C ASP A 311 1.59 -11.52 -17.69
N CYS A 312 0.91 -10.88 -18.65
CA CYS A 312 -0.07 -11.54 -19.53
C CYS A 312 0.58 -12.37 -20.63
N ALA A 313 1.77 -11.98 -21.11
CA ALA A 313 2.50 -12.70 -22.14
C ALA A 313 2.79 -14.15 -21.71
N LYS A 314 3.09 -14.37 -20.43
CA LYS A 314 3.29 -15.70 -19.84
C LYS A 314 2.00 -16.54 -19.82
N GLN A 315 0.86 -15.91 -19.59
CA GLN A 315 -0.45 -16.58 -19.54
C GLN A 315 -0.96 -16.92 -20.96
N ILE A 316 -0.75 -16.02 -21.92
CA ILE A 316 -1.12 -16.22 -23.32
C ILE A 316 -0.22 -17.28 -23.97
N GLY A 317 1.08 -17.28 -23.68
CA GLY A 317 2.03 -18.28 -24.18
C GLY A 317 1.80 -19.68 -23.60
N GLY A 318 1.34 -19.79 -22.35
CA GLY A 318 1.03 -21.09 -21.73
C GLY A 318 -0.23 -21.76 -22.26
N ALA A 319 -1.15 -21.02 -22.88
CA ALA A 319 -2.34 -21.59 -23.52
C ALA A 319 -2.02 -22.30 -24.85
N ALA A 320 -0.94 -21.91 -25.54
CA ALA A 320 -0.55 -22.48 -26.83
C ALA A 320 0.15 -23.85 -26.72
N THR A 321 0.65 -24.23 -25.55
CA THR A 321 1.40 -25.48 -25.32
C THR A 321 0.57 -26.65 -24.79
N SER A 322 -0.76 -26.53 -24.75
CA SER A 322 -1.66 -27.60 -24.27
C SER A 322 -2.46 -28.31 -25.37
N SER A 323 -2.00 -28.25 -26.62
CA SER A 323 -2.54 -29.05 -27.72
C SER A 323 -1.45 -29.48 -28.71
N THR A 324 -1.40 -30.79 -28.98
CA THR A 324 -0.68 -31.54 -30.03
C THR A 324 0.84 -31.79 -29.88
N GLY A 325 1.18 -32.99 -29.37
CA GLY A 325 1.76 -34.10 -30.15
C GLY A 325 3.08 -33.92 -30.92
N SER A 326 4.14 -34.58 -30.42
CA SER A 326 5.19 -35.34 -31.12
C SER A 326 5.83 -34.81 -32.42
N SER A 327 7.15 -34.54 -32.39
CA SER A 327 8.17 -35.20 -33.24
C SER A 327 9.57 -34.56 -33.07
N SER A 328 10.58 -35.41 -33.18
CA SER A 328 12.02 -35.23 -32.93
C SER A 328 12.85 -34.68 -34.11
N THR A 329 14.17 -34.52 -33.86
CA THR A 329 15.36 -34.25 -34.73
C THR A 329 15.80 -32.78 -34.83
N SER A 330 17.08 -32.39 -34.88
CA SER A 330 18.44 -32.93 -34.61
C SER A 330 19.42 -31.77 -34.87
N GLY A 331 20.59 -31.75 -34.21
CA GLY A 331 21.83 -31.20 -34.83
C GLY A 331 22.56 -30.05 -34.13
N SER A 332 23.62 -30.44 -33.40
CA SER A 332 25.00 -29.90 -33.42
C SER A 332 25.28 -28.53 -32.76
N SER A 333 25.98 -28.47 -31.61
CA SER A 333 27.41 -28.75 -31.31
C SER A 333 28.33 -27.54 -31.55
N SER A 334 28.90 -26.97 -30.47
CA SER A 334 30.37 -26.79 -30.37
C SER A 334 30.78 -26.55 -28.91
N SER A 335 31.66 -27.44 -28.45
CA SER A 335 32.26 -27.52 -27.12
C SER A 335 33.46 -26.58 -26.96
N SER A 336 33.82 -26.27 -25.71
CA SER A 336 35.19 -26.37 -25.17
C SER A 336 35.16 -26.24 -23.64
N GLU A 337 35.17 -27.39 -22.97
CA GLU A 337 35.74 -27.63 -21.63
C GLU A 337 37.27 -27.87 -21.78
N PRO A 338 38.15 -27.96 -20.74
CA PRO A 338 37.99 -28.58 -19.41
C PRO A 338 38.71 -27.82 -18.25
N GLY A 339 38.70 -28.22 -16.97
CA GLY A 339 38.27 -29.47 -16.36
C GLY A 339 38.22 -29.42 -14.83
N GLU A 340 37.78 -30.55 -14.28
CA GLU A 340 37.41 -30.90 -12.90
C GLU A 340 38.51 -30.74 -11.83
N LEU A 341 38.08 -30.54 -10.58
CA LEU A 341 38.13 -31.58 -9.51
C LEU A 341 37.58 -31.04 -8.17
N GLU A 342 36.62 -31.76 -7.61
CA GLU A 342 36.01 -31.71 -6.25
C GLU A 342 37.03 -32.09 -5.13
N PRO A 343 36.67 -32.20 -3.82
CA PRO A 343 35.88 -31.36 -2.91
C PRO A 343 36.58 -31.13 -1.53
N ALA A 344 35.85 -30.50 -0.60
CA ALA A 344 35.88 -30.67 0.86
C ALA A 344 36.67 -29.70 1.77
N ASN A 345 35.94 -29.29 2.83
CA ASN A 345 36.35 -28.97 4.20
C ASN A 345 37.23 -27.74 4.50
N GLY A 346 36.81 -27.01 5.54
CA GLY A 346 37.74 -26.42 6.51
C GLY A 346 37.75 -24.90 6.58
N VAL A 347 37.23 -24.38 7.70
CA VAL A 347 37.37 -23.00 8.18
C VAL A 347 38.85 -22.59 8.27
N LYS A 348 39.19 -21.36 7.85
CA LYS A 348 40.19 -20.49 8.52
C LYS A 348 40.13 -19.04 8.04
N PHE A 349 40.12 -18.13 9.02
CA PHE A 349 40.29 -16.69 8.89
C PHE A 349 41.70 -16.34 8.41
N VAL A 350 41.83 -15.29 7.58
CA VAL A 350 43.07 -14.53 7.43
C VAL A 350 42.72 -13.05 7.41
N LEU A 351 43.14 -12.35 8.47
CA LEU A 351 43.33 -10.90 8.52
C LEU A 351 44.48 -10.53 7.59
N VAL A 352 44.30 -9.50 6.77
CA VAL A 352 45.43 -8.77 6.18
C VAL A 352 45.15 -7.29 6.38
N ASP A 353 45.83 -6.72 7.37
CA ASP A 353 46.17 -5.30 7.41
C ASP A 353 47.11 -5.00 6.25
N VAL A 354 46.82 -3.94 5.49
CA VAL A 354 47.83 -3.16 4.78
C VAL A 354 47.38 -1.70 4.82
N ASP A 355 48.12 -0.94 5.62
CA ASP A 355 48.38 0.52 5.67
C ASP A 355 47.41 1.52 5.01
#